data_AF-A0A5M9HGV4-F1
#
_entry.id   AF-A0A5M9HGV4-F1
#
_cell.length_a   1.000
_cell.length_b   1.000
_cell.length_c   1.000
_cell.angle_alpha   90.00
_cell.angle_beta   90.00
_cell.angle_gamma   90.00
#
_symmetry.space_group_name_H-M   'P 1'
#
loop_
_entity.id
_entity.type
_entity.pdbx_description
1 polymer ?
#
loop_
_entity_poly.entity_id
_entity_poly.type
_entity_poly.pdbx_seq_one_letter_code
_entity_poly.pdbx_strand_id
1 'polypeptide(L)' 'MAIIQGKYLRGSVGNYAFRKVGNRNIIQSKPGRGTVRQTEATRESSAEFGLASTAGKMLRYAFGNLYG' A
#
# COMPACT_ATOMS: atom_id res chain seq x y z
N MET A 1 -13.41 1.36 7.24
CA MET A 1 -13.82 2.76 7.46
C MET A 1 -13.82 3.44 6.11
N ALA A 2 -14.92 4.10 5.76
CA ALA A 2 -15.03 4.89 4.54
C ALA A 2 -15.19 6.36 4.91
N ILE A 3 -14.59 7.23 4.11
CA ILE A 3 -14.64 8.68 4.25
C ILE A 3 -15.11 9.27 2.92
N ILE A 4 -15.92 10.33 3.00
CA ILE A 4 -16.26 11.12 1.84
C ILE A 4 -15.17 12.18 1.68
N GLN A 5 -14.51 12.17 0.52
CA GLN A 5 -13.50 13.17 0.16
C GLN A 5 -13.99 13.94 -1.08
N GLY A 6 -14.54 15.12 -0.85
CA GLY A 6 -15.23 15.90 -1.88
C GLY A 6 -16.49 15.16 -2.37
N LYS A 7 -16.55 14.84 -3.66
CA LYS A 7 -17.68 14.10 -4.28
C LYS A 7 -17.47 12.57 -4.32
N TYR A 8 -16.37 12.06 -3.76
CA TYR A 8 -15.99 10.66 -3.90
C TYR A 8 -15.96 9.93 -2.56
N LEU A 9 -16.52 8.71 -2.52
CA LEU A 9 -16.43 7.82 -1.37
C LEU A 9 -15.13 7.02 -1.45
N ARG A 10 -14.30 7.09 -0.42
CA ARG A 10 -13.03 6.36 -0.31
C ARG A 10 -13.04 5.45 0.90
N GLY A 11 -12.54 4.23 0.73
CA GLY A 11 -12.42 3.26 1.81
C GLY A 11 -13.48 2.17 1.73
N SER A 12 -13.80 1.55 2.86
CA SER A 12 -14.59 0.33 2.89
C SER A 12 -15.94 0.48 3.57
N VAL A 13 -16.99 0.00 2.91
CA VAL A 13 -18.37 -0.09 3.43
C VAL A 13 -18.88 -1.51 3.21
N GLY A 14 -19.21 -2.23 4.29
CA GLY A 14 -19.63 -3.63 4.22
C GLY A 14 -18.60 -4.51 3.50
N ASN A 15 -19.07 -5.30 2.53
CA ASN A 15 -18.23 -6.18 1.69
C ASN A 15 -17.63 -5.47 0.47
N TYR A 16 -17.79 -4.16 0.34
CA TYR A 16 -17.31 -3.39 -0.80
C TYR A 16 -16.18 -2.43 -0.41
N ALA A 17 -15.25 -2.23 -1.34
CA ALA A 17 -14.20 -1.24 -1.31
C ALA A 17 -14.47 -0.19 -2.38
N PHE A 18 -14.38 1.08 -1.99
CA PHE A 18 -14.61 2.25 -2.82
C PHE A 18 -13.28 2.98 -3.00
N ARG A 19 -12.90 3.22 -4.26
CA ARG A 19 -11.68 3.96 -4.60
C ARG A 19 -11.89 4.90 -5.78
N LYS A 20 -11.31 6.09 -5.71
CA LYS A 20 -11.21 7.01 -6.84
C LYS A 20 -10.07 6.60 -7.76
N VAL A 21 -10.36 6.43 -9.05
CA VAL A 21 -9.36 6.27 -10.11
C VAL A 21 -9.67 7.31 -11.20
N GLY A 22 -8.77 8.28 -11.39
CA GLY A 22 -9.06 9.45 -12.22
C GLY A 22 -10.32 10.18 -11.74
N ASN A 23 -11.28 10.42 -12.64
CA ASN A 23 -12.56 11.06 -12.31
C ASN A 23 -13.69 10.08 -11.96
N ARG A 24 -13.39 8.78 -11.81
CA ARG A 24 -14.39 7.73 -11.56
C ARG A 24 -14.31 7.22 -10.13
N ASN A 25 -15.47 6.90 -9.56
CA ASN A 25 -15.55 6.15 -8.30
C ASN A 25 -15.75 4.67 -8.63
N ILE A 26 -14.77 3.84 -8.27
CA ILE A 26 -14.80 2.40 -8.52
C ILE A 26 -15.29 1.71 -7.27
N ILE A 27 -16.30 0.85 -7.44
CA ILE A 27 -16.84 -0.05 -6.42
C ILE A 27 -16.32 -1.45 -6.73
N GLN A 28 -15.65 -2.07 -5.78
CA GLN A 28 -15.13 -3.44 -5.92
C GLN A 28 -15.60 -4.29 -4.74
N SER A 29 -15.99 -5.54 -5.00
CA SER A 29 -16.09 -6.52 -3.93
C SER A 29 -14.73 -6.65 -3.27
N LYS A 30 -14.72 -6.66 -1.94
CA LYS A 30 -13.48 -6.94 -1.22
C LYS A 30 -13.04 -8.35 -1.60
N PRO A 31 -11.74 -8.59 -1.79
CA PRO A 31 -11.23 -9.94 -1.74
C PRO A 31 -11.69 -10.57 -0.43
N GLY A 32 -12.20 -11.81 -0.49
CA GLY A 32 -12.55 -12.56 0.71
C GLY A 32 -11.37 -12.65 1.68
N ARG A 33 -11.66 -12.86 2.96
CA ARG A 33 -10.60 -13.01 3.98
C ARG A 33 -9.70 -14.19 3.58
N GLY A 34 -8.42 -13.92 3.34
CA GLY A 34 -7.45 -14.93 2.91
C GLY A 34 -7.47 -15.29 1.41
N THR A 35 -8.28 -14.64 0.58
CA THR A 35 -8.34 -14.95 -0.86
C THR A 35 -7.26 -14.25 -1.68
N VAL A 36 -6.57 -13.26 -1.12
CA VAL A 36 -5.35 -12.68 -1.72
C VAL A 36 -4.16 -13.39 -1.10
N ARG A 37 -3.78 -14.53 -1.69
CA ARG A 37 -2.49 -15.15 -1.42
C ARG A 37 -1.46 -14.53 -2.38
N GLN A 38 -0.46 -13.86 -1.82
CA GLN A 38 0.72 -13.48 -2.60
C GLN A 38 1.41 -14.75 -3.11
N THR A 39 1.86 -14.73 -4.35
CA THR A 39 2.73 -15.77 -4.90
C THR A 39 4.06 -15.78 -4.14
N GLU A 40 4.77 -16.91 -4.17
CA GLU A 40 6.08 -17.05 -3.54
C GLU A 40 7.07 -15.98 -4.06
N ALA A 41 7.16 -15.83 -5.39
CA ALA A 41 7.96 -14.79 -6.03
C ALA A 41 7.62 -13.37 -5.54
N THR A 42 6.34 -13.05 -5.34
CA THR A 42 5.91 -11.74 -4.81
C THR A 42 6.39 -11.54 -3.38
N ARG A 43 6.34 -12.59 -2.55
CA ARG A 43 6.75 -12.55 -1.15
C ARG A 43 8.26 -12.34 -1.04
N GLU A 44 9.04 -13.09 -1.80
CA GLU A 44 10.50 -12.98 -1.84
C GLU A 44 10.95 -11.59 -2.29
N SER A 45 10.40 -11.11 -3.42
CA SER A 45 10.69 -9.77 -3.93
C SER A 45 10.34 -8.67 -2.91
N SER A 46 9.22 -8.83 -2.20
CA SER A 46 8.80 -7.86 -1.16
C SER A 46 9.76 -7.87 0.04
N ALA A 47 10.27 -9.04 0.43
CA ALA A 47 11.22 -9.17 1.53
C ALA A 47 12.58 -8.54 1.17
N GLU A 48 13.09 -8.83 -0.03
CA GLU A 48 14.34 -8.25 -0.53
C GLU A 48 14.26 -6.72 -0.62
N PHE A 49 13.18 -6.19 -1.20
CA PHE A 49 12.95 -4.75 -1.27
C PHE A 49 12.89 -4.11 0.12
N GLY A 50 12.24 -4.76 1.09
CA GLY A 50 12.18 -4.31 2.47
C GLY A 50 13.56 -4.23 3.13
N LEU A 51 14.41 -5.24 2.90
CA LEU A 51 15.77 -5.29 3.40
C LEU A 51 16.64 -4.17 2.80
N ALA A 52 16.62 -4.03 1.47
CA ALA A 52 17.35 -2.98 0.76
C ALA A 52 16.92 -1.57 1.20
N SER A 53 15.60 -1.35 1.35
CA SER A 53 15.05 -0.07 1.81
C SER A 53 15.48 0.27 3.22
N THR A 54 15.51 -0.73 4.11
CA THR A 54 15.95 -0.58 5.50
C THR A 54 17.44 -0.27 5.58
N ALA A 55 18.27 -1.00 4.82
CA ALA A 55 19.70 -0.73 4.73
C ALA A 55 19.97 0.70 4.22
N GLY A 56 19.30 1.12 3.15
CA GLY A 56 19.41 2.49 2.64
C GLY A 56 18.98 3.55 3.66
N LYS A 57 17.95 3.26 4.48
CA LYS A 57 17.55 4.15 5.58
C LYS A 57 18.66 4.28 6.63
N MET A 58 19.28 3.17 7.02
CA MET A 58 20.38 3.19 7.99
C MET A 58 21.59 3.95 7.46
N LEU A 59 21.95 3.77 6.19
CA LEU A 59 23.04 4.52 5.55
C LEU A 59 22.76 6.03 5.55
N ARG A 60 21.54 6.45 5.18
CA ARG A 60 21.15 7.87 5.25
C ARG A 60 21.22 8.42 6.68
N TYR A 61 20.85 7.63 7.68
CA TYR A 61 20.95 8.06 9.07
C TYR A 61 22.39 8.18 9.54
N ALA A 62 23.24 7.20 9.20
CA ALA A 62 24.63 7.16 9.62
C ALA A 62 25.48 8.24 8.94
N PHE A 63 25.24 8.51 7.65
CA PHE A 63 26.05 9.42 6.83
C PHE A 63 25.36 10.75 6.51
N GLY A 64 24.11 10.95 6.92
CA GLY A 64 23.35 12.17 6.64
C GLY A 64 23.96 13.43 7.26
N ASN A 65 24.70 13.29 8.36
CA ASN A 65 25.43 14.38 9.01
C ASN A 65 26.89 14.49 8.55
N LEU A 66 27.39 13.59 7.70
CA LEU A 66 28.79 13.61 7.24
C LEU A 66 29.00 14.62 6.09
N TYR A 67 27.93 14.98 5.38
CA TYR A 67 27.93 15.97 4.30
C TYR A 67 26.97 17.15 4.58
N GLY A 68 26.62 17.36 5.86
CA GLY A 68 25.80 18.48 6.32
C GLY A 68 26.62 19.74 6.53
#